data_AF-A0A8K0EUA9-F1
#
_entry.id   AF-A0A8K0EUA9-F1
#
_cell.length_a   1.000
_cell.length_b   1.000
_cell.length_c   1.000
_cell.angle_alpha   90.00
_cell.angle_beta   90.00
_cell.angle_gamma   90.00
#
_symmetry.space_group_name_H-M   'P 1'
#
loop_
_entity.id
_entity.type
_entity.pdbx_description
1 polymer ?
#
loop_
_entity_poly.entity_id
_entity_poly.type
_entity_poly.pdbx_seq_one_letter_code
_entity_poly.pdbx_strand_id
1 'polypeptide(L)' 'MSGSWGIGCLASDVTKARQELEKLKKDTGYLEPDRGNLDDPNIEWKYGKPDYTMVNLEYMKITTDSAQVVQ' A
#
# COMPACT_ATOMS: atom_id res chain seq x y z
N MET A 1 -1.31 17.71 -30.58
CA MET A 1 -1.97 16.79 -29.62
C MET A 1 -0.88 16.17 -28.77
N SER A 2 -0.52 16.82 -27.67
CA SER A 2 0.48 16.35 -26.71
C SER A 2 -0.15 15.27 -25.84
N GLY A 3 0.11 14.01 -26.16
CA GLY A 3 -0.21 12.89 -25.29
C GLY A 3 0.69 12.93 -24.06
N SER A 4 0.19 13.52 -22.97
CA SER A 4 0.77 13.41 -21.64
C SER A 4 0.47 12.00 -21.13
N TRP A 5 1.39 11.07 -21.33
CA TRP A 5 1.35 9.76 -20.69
C TRP A 5 1.73 9.98 -19.22
N GLY A 6 0.72 10.15 -18.38
CA GLY A 6 0.86 10.32 -16.94
C GLY A 6 1.43 9.06 -16.28
N ILE A 7 2.74 8.89 -16.35
CA ILE A 7 3.49 7.94 -15.51
C ILE A 7 4.24 8.80 -14.49
N GLY A 8 3.54 9.11 -13.40
CA GLY A 8 4.05 10.01 -12.38
C GLY A 8 3.26 9.89 -11.10
N CYS A 9 3.09 8.67 -10.57
CA CYS A 9 2.91 8.51 -9.14
C CYS A 9 4.24 8.92 -8.50
N LEU A 10 4.36 10.22 -8.24
CA LEU A 10 5.57 10.86 -7.75
C LEU A 10 5.89 10.28 -6.38
N ALA A 11 7.16 10.09 -6.04
CA ALA A 11 7.59 9.54 -4.74
C ALA A 11 6.92 10.21 -3.51
N SER A 12 6.39 11.44 -3.69
CA SER A 12 5.55 12.14 -2.71
C SER A 12 4.29 11.38 -2.32
N ASP A 13 3.64 10.71 -3.26
CA ASP A 13 2.36 10.02 -3.04
C ASP A 13 2.59 8.72 -2.26
N VAL A 14 3.67 8.00 -2.58
CA VAL A 14 4.09 6.82 -1.81
C VAL A 14 4.49 7.21 -0.39
N THR A 15 5.18 8.35 -0.21
CA THR A 15 5.56 8.86 1.12
C THR A 15 4.33 9.20 1.96
N LYS A 16 3.35 9.91 1.39
CA LYS A 16 2.08 10.20 2.06
C LYS A 16 1.31 8.92 2.39
N ALA A 17 1.24 7.99 1.44
CA ALA A 17 0.56 6.72 1.65
C ALA A 17 1.19 5.93 2.80
N ARG A 18 2.52 5.97 2.94
CA ARG A 18 3.23 5.33 4.05
C ARG A 18 2.89 5.98 5.40
N GLN A 19 2.84 7.31 5.45
CA GLN A 19 2.45 8.03 6.66
C GLN A 19 1.01 7.70 7.08
N GLU A 20 0.09 7.64 6.12
CA GLU A 20 -1.30 7.30 6.37
C GLU A 20 -1.47 5.84 6.81
N LEU A 21 -0.73 4.91 6.18
CA LEU A 21 -0.73 3.49 6.55
C LEU A 21 -0.24 3.30 7.98
N GLU A 22 0.86 3.95 8.37
CA GLU A 22 1.39 3.89 9.74
C GLU A 22 0.43 4.51 10.76
N LYS A 23 -0.32 5.54 10.38
CA LYS A 23 -1.37 6.10 11.23
C LYS A 23 -2.51 5.11 11.43
N LEU A 24 -3.03 4.51 10.34
CA LEU A 24 -4.11 3.54 10.41
C LEU A 24 -3.72 2.32 11.25
N LYS A 25 -2.52 1.78 11.07
CA LYS A 25 -1.99 0.67 11.88
C LYS A 25 -2.01 0.98 13.37
N LYS A 26 -1.66 2.22 13.76
CA LYS A 26 -1.69 2.66 15.16
C LYS A 26 -3.11 2.85 15.69
N ASP A 27 -3.99 3.42 14.86
CA ASP A 27 -5.35 3.77 15.27
C ASP A 27 -6.26 2.52 15.37
N THR A 28 -6.12 1.55 14.46
CA THR A 28 -6.98 0.36 14.39
C THR A 28 -6.35 -0.91 14.96
N GLY A 29 -5.03 -0.95 15.10
CA GLY A 29 -4.30 -2.17 15.43
C GLY A 29 -4.26 -3.21 14.29
N TYR A 30 -4.69 -2.85 13.08
CA TYR A 30 -4.69 -3.77 11.95
C TYR A 30 -3.28 -4.08 11.46
N LEU A 31 -3.11 -5.32 11.01
CA LEU A 31 -1.90 -5.80 10.37
C LEU A 31 -2.05 -5.70 8.85
N GLU A 32 -0.94 -5.46 8.17
CA GLU A 32 -0.90 -5.55 6.72
C GLU A 32 -1.15 -7.01 6.27
N PRO A 33 -1.71 -7.23 5.07
CA PRO A 33 -1.92 -8.58 4.56
C PRO A 33 -0.62 -9.38 4.51
N ASP A 34 -0.65 -10.59 5.06
CA ASP A 34 0.44 -11.55 4.90
C ASP A 34 0.57 -11.95 3.43
N ARG A 35 1.80 -11.87 2.91
CA ARG A 35 2.17 -12.22 1.54
C ARG A 35 3.33 -13.21 1.50
N GLY A 36 3.64 -13.83 2.63
CA GLY A 36 4.82 -14.66 2.82
C GLY A 36 6.12 -13.85 2.90
N ASN A 37 7.25 -14.54 2.77
CA ASN A 37 8.57 -13.93 2.86
C ASN A 37 8.97 -13.25 1.55
N LEU A 38 8.50 -12.01 1.34
CA LEU A 38 8.87 -11.20 0.17
C LEU A 38 10.32 -10.68 0.20
N ASP A 39 11.05 -10.92 1.29
CA ASP A 39 12.46 -10.56 1.48
C ASP A 39 13.40 -11.76 1.30
N ASP A 40 12.87 -12.90 0.84
CA ASP A 40 13.69 -14.06 0.48
C ASP A 40 14.67 -13.69 -0.65
N PRO A 41 15.99 -13.79 -0.43
CA PRO A 41 17.00 -13.44 -1.44
C PRO A 41 16.96 -14.36 -2.66
N ASN A 42 16.27 -15.50 -2.58
CA ASN A 42 16.09 -16.43 -3.70
C ASN A 42 14.96 -16.01 -4.65
N ILE A 43 14.20 -14.96 -4.34
CA ILE A 43 13.16 -14.45 -5.24
C ILE A 43 13.79 -13.61 -6.34
N GLU A 44 13.68 -14.11 -7.58
CA GLU A 44 14.09 -13.37 -8.77
C GLU A 44 12.98 -12.42 -9.25
N TRP A 45 13.15 -11.13 -8.97
CA TRP A 45 12.24 -10.09 -9.44
C TRP A 45 12.64 -9.59 -10.83
N LYS A 46 11.71 -9.65 -11.80
CA LYS A 46 11.95 -9.18 -13.18
C LYS A 46 12.38 -7.70 -13.26
N TYR A 47 11.86 -6.86 -12.36
CA TYR A 47 12.09 -5.40 -12.37
C TYR A 47 12.49 -4.84 -10.98
N GLY A 48 12.77 -5.70 -10.00
CA GLY A 48 12.94 -5.36 -8.59
C GLY A 48 11.69 -5.62 -7.74
N LYS A 49 11.87 -5.65 -6.40
CA LYS A 49 10.78 -5.89 -5.44
C LYS A 49 9.74 -4.77 -5.55
N PRO A 50 8.45 -5.09 -5.77
CA PRO A 50 7.38 -4.09 -5.81
C PRO A 50 7.19 -3.38 -4.46
N ASP A 51 6.85 -2.08 -4.50
CA ASP A 51 6.40 -1.36 -3.31
C ASP A 51 4.88 -1.49 -3.15
N TYR A 52 4.45 -2.19 -2.10
CA TYR A 52 3.04 -2.46 -1.81
C TYR A 52 2.35 -1.39 -0.96
N THR A 53 3.03 -0.29 -0.61
CA THR A 53 2.51 0.75 0.31
C THR A 53 1.11 1.22 -0.07
N MET A 54 0.86 1.53 -1.34
CA MET A 54 -0.46 2.02 -1.79
C MET A 54 -1.54 0.94 -1.72
N VAL A 55 -1.20 -0.30 -2.10
CA VAL A 55 -2.15 -1.42 -2.05
C VAL A 55 -2.52 -1.76 -0.61
N ASN A 56 -1.54 -1.70 0.31
CA ASN A 56 -1.78 -1.89 1.74
C ASN A 56 -2.72 -0.83 2.30
N LEU A 57 -2.50 0.43 1.94
CA LEU A 57 -3.33 1.53 2.39
C LEU A 57 -4.78 1.37 1.95
N GLU A 58 -5.00 1.06 0.67
CA GLU A 58 -6.33 0.87 0.11
C GLU A 58 -7.06 -0.30 0.77
N TYR A 59 -6.37 -1.43 0.95
CA TYR A 59 -6.90 -2.60 1.66
C TYR A 59 -7.37 -2.24 3.08
N MET A 60 -6.55 -1.49 3.82
CA MET A 60 -6.89 -1.08 5.19
C MET A 60 -8.07 -0.10 5.23
N LYS A 61 -8.18 0.83 4.27
CA LYS A 61 -9.32 1.75 4.17
C LYS A 61 -10.64 1.00 3.97
N ILE A 62 -10.68 0.10 2.98
CA ILE A 62 -11.87 -0.73 2.70
C ILE A 62 -12.26 -1.57 3.93
N THR A 63 -11.26 -2.16 4.60
CA THR A 63 -11.50 -2.99 5.80
C THR A 63 -12.04 -2.15 6.96
N THR A 64 -11.54 -0.93 7.13
CA THR A 64 -12.00 0.01 8.16
C THR A 64 -13.44 0.49 7.89
N ASP A 65 -13.75 0.83 6.65
CA ASP A 65 -15.11 1.26 6.25
C ASP A 65 -16.13 0.14 6.41
N SER A 66 -15.73 -1.11 6.12
CA SER A 66 -16.57 -2.29 6.30
C SER A 66 -16.87 -2.58 7.79
N ALA A 67 -15.96 -2.21 8.70
CA ALA A 67 -16.15 -2.37 10.13
C ALA A 67 -17.14 -1.36 10.73
N GLN A 68 -17.41 -0.25 10.04
CA GLN A 68 -18.37 0.79 10.48
C GLN A 68 -19.84 0.46 10.13
N VAL A 69 -20.11 -0.63 9.39
CA VAL A 69 -21.47 -1.01 8.94
C VAL A 69 -22.19 -1.91 9.96
N VAL A 70 -21.58 -2.20 11.12
CA VAL A 70 -22.16 -3.07 12.17
C VAL A 70 -22.39 -2.31 13.49
N GLN A 71 -22.80 -1.05 13.43
CA GLN A 71 -23.28 -0.29 14.60
C GLN A 71 -24.76 0.09 14.46
#